data_AF-M3FC56-F1
#
_entry.id   AF-M3FC56-F1
#
_cell.length_a   1.000
_cell.length_b   1.000
_cell.length_c   1.000
_cell.angle_alpha   90.00
_cell.angle_beta   90.00
_cell.angle_gamma   90.00
#
_symmetry.space_group_name_H-M   'P 1'
#
loop_
_entity.id
_entity.type
_entity.pdbx_description
1 polymer ?
#
loop_
_entity_poly.entity_id
_entity_poly.type
_entity_poly.pdbx_seq_one_letter_code
_entity_poly.pdbx_strand_id
1 'polypeptide(L)'
;MDLPGFGYSANSHKDHEAMMDLLMDYLNLAKDLKCLFLVCDSQRELPEEELELIGTCFERNIKPVLVRTKIDKLNQSDLSKLRKK
;
A
#
# COMPACT_ATOMS: atom_id res chain seq x y z
N MET A 1 -4.94 8.59 12.44
CA MET A 1 -3.89 9.45 11.85
C MET A 1 -4.06 9.32 10.37
N ASP A 2 -4.46 10.41 9.71
CA ASP A 2 -4.49 10.43 8.25
C ASP A 2 -3.06 10.70 7.78
N LEU A 3 -2.46 9.67 7.19
CA LEU A 3 -1.22 9.84 6.47
C LEU A 3 -1.54 10.65 5.20
N PRO A 4 -0.69 11.62 4.82
CA PRO A 4 -0.87 12.33 3.55
C PRO A 4 -1.08 11.29 2.44
N GLY A 5 -2.16 11.45 1.68
CA GLY A 5 -2.53 10.45 0.67
C GLY A 5 -1.39 10.26 -0.33
N PHE A 6 -1.15 9.01 -0.73
CA PHE A 6 -0.25 8.63 -1.82
C PHE A 6 -0.72 9.31 -3.12
N GLY A 7 -0.36 10.58 -3.29
CA GLY A 7 -0.64 11.35 -4.48
C GLY A 7 0.23 10.80 -5.58
N TYR A 8 -0.28 9.83 -6.34
CA TYR A 8 0.33 9.31 -7.54
C TYR A 8 0.26 10.38 -8.65
N SER A 9 0.99 11.48 -8.46
CA SER A 9 1.24 12.47 -9.49
C SER A 9 2.37 11.91 -10.35
N ALA A 10 2.15 11.81 -11.66
CA ALA A 10 2.99 11.13 -12.64
C ALA A 10 4.45 11.62 -12.75
N ASN A 11 4.89 12.55 -11.89
CA ASN A 11 6.18 13.23 -11.97
C ASN A 11 7.21 12.81 -10.90
N SER A 12 6.93 11.86 -9.99
CA SER A 12 7.76 11.75 -8.78
C SER A 12 8.04 10.33 -8.26
N HIS A 13 8.69 9.47 -9.05
CA HIS A 13 9.28 8.23 -8.51
C HIS A 13 10.13 8.50 -7.25
N LYS A 14 10.89 9.59 -7.24
CA LYS A 14 11.64 10.06 -6.06
C LYS A 14 10.77 10.45 -4.87
N ASP A 15 9.65 11.15 -5.10
CA ASP A 15 8.77 11.53 -3.98
C ASP A 15 8.00 10.32 -3.46
N HIS A 16 7.74 9.31 -4.30
CA HIS A 16 7.17 8.03 -3.86
C HIS A 16 8.14 7.30 -2.93
N GLU A 17 9.40 7.17 -3.33
CA GLU A 17 10.46 6.52 -2.54
C GLU A 17 10.68 7.26 -1.20
N ALA A 18 10.83 8.60 -1.23
CA ALA A 18 10.98 9.41 -0.02
C ALA A 18 9.77 9.30 0.92
N MET A 19 8.58 9.10 0.38
CA MET A 19 7.36 8.93 1.15
C MET A 19 7.25 7.52 1.74
N MET A 20 7.74 6.49 1.03
CA MET A 20 7.87 5.13 1.58
C MET A 20 8.86 5.08 2.74
N ASP A 21 10.00 5.75 2.60
CA ASP A 21 10.98 5.89 3.69
C ASP A 21 10.35 6.55 4.93
N LEU A 22 9.61 7.64 4.73
CA LEU A 22 8.89 8.32 5.82
C LEU A 22 7.85 7.41 6.48
N LEU A 23 7.14 6.59 5.70
CA LEU A 23 6.16 5.63 6.19
C LEU A 23 6.80 4.51 7.00
N MET A 24 7.93 3.97 6.54
CA MET A 24 8.74 3.00 7.25
C MET A 24 9.22 3.56 8.59
N ASP A 25 9.74 4.79 8.59
CA ASP A 25 10.14 5.49 9.82
C ASP A 25 8.94 5.73 10.76
N TYR A 26 7.79 6.09 10.21
CA TYR A 26 6.57 6.27 10.99
C TYR A 26 6.10 4.94 11.62
N LEU A 27 6.07 3.85 10.86
CA LEU A 27 5.79 2.50 11.38
C LEU A 27 6.81 2.09 12.43
N ASN A 28 8.06 2.53 12.28
CA ASN A 28 9.13 2.30 13.24
C ASN A 28 8.88 3.00 14.58
N LEU A 29 8.43 4.26 14.56
CA LEU A 29 8.14 5.06 15.75
C LEU A 29 6.76 4.79 16.38
N ALA A 30 5.75 4.45 15.57
CA ALA A 30 4.36 4.37 16.01
C ALA A 30 4.10 3.09 16.80
N LYS A 31 4.16 3.18 18.14
CA LYS A 31 3.88 2.05 19.05
C LYS A 31 2.40 1.68 19.17
N ASP A 32 1.49 2.60 18.84
CA ASP A 32 0.04 2.41 18.99
C ASP A 32 -0.70 2.15 17.67
N LEU A 33 0.02 1.94 16.56
CA LEU A 33 -0.62 1.69 15.28
C LEU A 33 -1.23 0.28 15.26
N LYS A 34 -2.55 0.19 15.08
CA LYS A 34 -3.26 -1.11 15.09
C LYS A 34 -3.55 -1.64 13.68
N CYS A 35 -3.85 -0.74 12.75
CA CYS A 35 -4.20 -1.09 11.38
C CYS A 35 -3.59 -0.09 10.41
N LEU A 36 -3.14 -0.59 9.26
CA LEU A 36 -2.70 0.20 8.12
C LEU A 36 -3.62 -0.11 6.94
N PHE A 37 -4.18 0.91 6.29
CA PHE A 37 -4.97 0.73 5.07
C PHE A 37 -4.16 1.19 3.87
N LEU A 38 -3.79 0.25 3.00
CA LEU A 38 -3.08 0.53 1.76
C LEU A 38 -4.10 0.58 0.62
N VAL A 39 -4.35 1.77 0.07
CA VAL A 39 -5.33 1.97 -1.00
C VAL A 39 -4.59 2.05 -2.32
N CYS A 40 -4.76 1.05 -3.18
CA CYS A 40 -4.10 0.99 -4.49
C CYS A 40 -5.12 0.83 -5.62
N ASP A 41 -4.77 1.26 -6.82
CA ASP A 41 -5.57 1.02 -8.02
C ASP A 41 -5.50 -0.47 -8.39
N SER A 42 -6.65 -1.10 -8.60
CA SER A 42 -6.76 -2.54 -8.91
C SER A 42 -6.02 -2.95 -10.17
N GLN A 43 -5.79 -2.03 -11.12
CA GLN A 43 -5.02 -2.27 -12.34
C GLN A 43 -3.50 -2.33 -12.11
N ARG A 44 -3.01 -1.77 -11.00
CA ARG A 44 -1.58 -1.72 -10.70
C ARG A 44 -1.16 -2.97 -9.92
N GLU A 45 0.04 -3.47 -10.22
CA GLU A 45 0.70 -4.45 -9.36
C GLU A 45 1.30 -3.75 -8.13
N LEU A 46 1.35 -4.46 -7.01
CA LEU A 46 2.02 -3.98 -5.81
C LEU A 46 3.53 -3.93 -6.10
N PRO A 47 4.19 -2.77 -5.95
CA PRO A 47 5.63 -2.68 -5.95
C PRO A 47 6.25 -3.49 -4.81
N GLU A 48 7.54 -3.82 -4.95
CA GLU A 48 8.31 -4.54 -3.92
C GLU A 48 8.35 -3.78 -2.59
N GLU A 49 8.49 -2.46 -2.63
CA GLU A 49 8.46 -1.57 -1.46
C GLU A 49 7.15 -1.68 -0.65
N GLU A 50 5.99 -1.79 -1.33
CA GLU A 50 4.70 -1.96 -0.66
C GLU A 50 4.58 -3.35 0.00
N LEU A 51 5.21 -4.37 -0.58
CA LEU A 51 5.26 -5.72 0.00
C LEU A 51 6.15 -5.76 1.24
N GLU A 52 7.29 -5.07 1.22
CA GLU A 52 8.16 -4.91 2.40
C GLU A 52 7.42 -4.21 3.54
N LEU A 53 6.71 -3.11 3.24
CA LEU A 53 5.90 -2.38 4.21
C LEU A 53 4.87 -3.28 4.90
N ILE A 54 4.18 -4.11 4.11
CA ILE A 54 3.21 -5.11 4.60
C ILE A 54 3.91 -6.13 5.51
N GLY A 55 5.09 -6.61 5.11
CA GLY A 55 5.92 -7.50 5.93
C GLY A 55 6.27 -6.91 7.29
N THR A 56 6.77 -5.67 7.31
CA THR A 56 7.09 -4.94 8.54
C THR A 56 5.86 -4.73 9.43
N CYS A 57 4.68 -4.52 8.83
CA CYS A 57 3.43 -4.44 9.59
C CYS A 57 3.14 -5.75 10.32
N PHE A 58 3.31 -6.90 9.66
CA PHE A 58 3.09 -8.20 10.28
C PHE A 58 4.04 -8.45 11.46
N GLU A 59 5.32 -8.13 11.32
CA GLU A 59 6.30 -8.24 12.42
C GLU A 59 5.92 -7.38 13.64
N ARG A 60 5.28 -6.24 13.39
CA ARG A 60 4.86 -5.28 14.43
C ARG A 60 3.47 -5.54 15.00
N ASN A 61 2.81 -6.65 14.62
CA ASN A 61 1.40 -6.93 14.95
C ASN A 61 0.42 -5.85 14.49
N ILE A 62 0.79 -5.09 13.46
CA ILE A 62 -0.07 -4.13 12.77
C ILE A 62 -0.84 -4.91 11.71
N LYS A 63 -2.15 -4.70 11.58
CA LYS A 63 -2.94 -5.36 10.54
C LYS A 63 -2.91 -4.54 9.24
N PRO A 64 -2.17 -4.95 8.19
CA PRO A 64 -2.26 -4.32 6.89
C PRO A 64 -3.55 -4.76 6.19
N VAL A 65 -4.28 -3.79 5.64
CA VAL A 65 -5.49 -3.99 4.85
C VAL A 65 -5.26 -3.38 3.48
N LEU A 66 -5.09 -4.23 2.47
CA LEU A 66 -4.99 -3.80 1.09
C LEU A 66 -6.39 -3.57 0.51
N VAL A 67 -6.67 -2.34 0.08
CA VAL A 67 -7.91 -1.93 -0.56
C VAL A 67 -7.63 -1.63 -2.02
N ARG A 68 -8.06 -2.54 -2.91
CA ARG A 68 -7.99 -2.33 -4.36
C ARG A 68 -9.20 -1.55 -4.84
N THR A 69 -8.96 -0.35 -5.34
CA THR A 69 -9.98 0.57 -5.87
C THR A 69 -10.07 0.49 -7.40
N LYS A 70 -11.14 1.02 -8.00
CA LYS A 70 -11.40 1.01 -9.45
C LYS A 70 -11.53 -0.37 -10.12
N ILE A 71 -12.10 -1.33 -9.40
CA ILE A 71 -12.36 -2.68 -9.91
C ILE A 71 -13.26 -2.71 -11.16
N ASP A 72 -14.01 -1.62 -11.41
CA ASP A 72 -14.85 -1.42 -12.57
C ASP A 72 -14.06 -1.46 -13.90
N LYS A 73 -12.77 -1.14 -13.85
CA LYS A 73 -11.91 -1.12 -15.04
C LYS A 73 -11.17 -2.43 -15.29
N LEU A 74 -11.41 -3.49 -14.53
CA LEU A 74 -10.79 -4.79 -14.80
C LEU A 74 -11.67 -5.67 -15.66
N ASN A 75 -11.04 -6.36 -16.59
CA ASN A 75 -11.67 -7.44 -17.34
C ASN A 75 -11.87 -8.68 -16.42
N GLN A 76 -12.76 -9.59 -16.81
CA GLN A 76 -13.06 -10.80 -16.03
C GLN A 76 -11.82 -11.68 -15.76
N SER A 77 -10.85 -11.69 -16.69
CA SER A 77 -9.61 -12.44 -16.56
C SER A 77 -8.72 -11.89 -15.45
N ASP A 78 -8.58 -10.57 -15.35
CA ASP A 78 -7.74 -9.91 -14.36
C ASP A 78 -8.40 -9.92 -12.98
N LEU A 79 -9.74 -9.81 -12.90
CA LEU A 79 -10.48 -10.06 -11.66
C LEU A 79 -10.25 -11.49 -11.12
N SER A 80 -10.23 -12.48 -12.01
CA SER A 80 -9.98 -13.86 -11.63
C SER A 80 -8.55 -14.08 -11.11
N LYS A 81 -7.56 -13.39 -11.69
CA LYS A 81 -6.17 -13.41 -11.18
C LYS A 81 -6.06 -12.76 -9.80
N LEU A 82 -6.73 -11.63 -9.59
CA LEU A 82 -6.72 -10.93 -8.31
C LEU A 82 -7.38 -11.72 -7.18
N ARG A 83 -8.46 -12.44 -7.47
CA ARG A 83 -9.20 -13.23 -6.47
C ARG A 83 -8.49 -14.53 -6.09
N LYS A 84 -7.51 -14.98 -6.88
CA LYS A 84 -6.77 -16.23 -6.65
C LYS A 84 -5.47 -16.05 -5.87
N LYS A 85 -4.99 -14.81 -5.69
CA LYS A 85 -3.86 -14.46 -4.82
C LYS A 85 -4.38 -14.02 -3.46
#